data_AF-S7I9Z3-F1
#
_entry.id   AF-S7I9Z3-F1
#
_cell.length_a   1.000
_cell.length_b   1.000
_cell.length_c   1.000
_cell.angle_alpha   90.00
_cell.angle_beta   90.00
_cell.angle_gamma   90.00
#
_symmetry.space_group_name_H-M   'P 1'
#
loop_
_entity.id
_entity.type
_entity.pdbx_description
1 polymer ?
#
loop_
_entity_poly.entity_id
_entity_poly.type
_entity_poly.pdbx_seq_one_letter_code
_entity_poly.pdbx_strand_id
1 'polypeptide(L)'
;MSTVVFRNSQEAFIHKHISKILTDKGHDVSDISRAADFAVETYRNTASFGGAKGGKCFEFCLAKAEQLLAPVKKQAAKNKRKAKAA
;
A
#
# COMPACT_ATOMS: atom_id res chain seq x y z
N MET A 1 -6.13 2.76 15.56
CA MET A 1 -6.67 1.38 15.57
C MET A 1 -6.63 0.88 14.13
N SER A 2 -5.91 -0.20 13.85
CA SER A 2 -5.90 -0.81 12.51
C SER A 2 -7.25 -1.45 12.23
N THR A 3 -7.88 -1.08 11.12
CA THR A 3 -9.23 -1.53 10.73
C THR A 3 -9.23 -2.82 9.92
N VAL A 4 -8.07 -3.33 9.52
CA VAL A 4 -7.99 -4.53 8.68
C VAL A 4 -8.14 -5.81 9.50
N VAL A 5 -9.11 -6.62 9.11
CA VAL A 5 -9.18 -8.04 9.50
C VAL A 5 -8.27 -8.84 8.57
N PHE A 6 -7.20 -9.42 9.11
CA PHE A 6 -6.31 -10.31 8.37
C PHE A 6 -7.00 -11.64 8.08
N ARG A 7 -7.06 -12.08 6.82
CA ARG A 7 -7.65 -13.37 6.40
C ARG A 7 -6.61 -14.48 6.33
N ASN A 8 -5.33 -14.13 6.18
CA ASN A 8 -4.21 -15.06 6.09
C ASN A 8 -2.98 -14.56 6.87
N SER A 9 -2.12 -15.48 7.30
CA SER A 9 -0.83 -15.20 7.93
C SER A 9 0.09 -14.32 7.07
N GLN A 10 -0.06 -14.34 5.73
CA GLN A 10 0.69 -13.46 4.83
C GLN A 10 0.30 -11.99 4.97
N GLU A 11 -0.99 -11.69 5.14
CA GLU A 11 -1.47 -10.32 5.35
C GLU A 11 -0.98 -9.75 6.69
N ALA A 12 -1.02 -10.58 7.74
CA ALA A 12 -0.48 -10.22 9.04
C ALA A 12 1.03 -9.96 8.98
N PHE A 13 1.77 -10.76 8.20
CA PHE A 13 3.20 -10.56 7.95
C PHE A 13 3.49 -9.22 7.27
N ILE A 14 2.76 -8.90 6.19
CA ILE A 14 2.91 -7.66 5.43
C ILE A 14 2.65 -6.45 6.33
N HIS A 15 1.52 -6.45 7.05
CA HIS A 15 1.15 -5.36 7.95
C HIS A 15 2.22 -5.11 9.02
N LYS A 16 2.68 -6.17 9.70
CA LYS A 16 3.67 -6.06 10.79
C LYS A 16 5.03 -5.57 10.28
N HIS A 17 5.50 -6.09 9.14
CA HIS A 17 6.81 -5.69 8.61
C HIS A 17 6.80 -4.29 8.02
N ILE A 18 5.76 -3.90 7.28
CA ILE A 18 5.65 -2.53 6.75
C ILE A 18 5.54 -1.53 7.89
N SER A 19 4.73 -1.84 8.92
CA SER A 19 4.62 -0.99 10.09
C SER A 19 5.99 -0.77 10.76
N LYS A 20 6.77 -1.85 10.91
CA LYS A 20 8.11 -1.80 11.50
C LYS A 20 9.09 -0.97 10.65
N ILE A 21 9.09 -1.14 9.33
CA ILE A 21 9.98 -0.39 8.43
C ILE A 21 9.64 1.10 8.41
N LEU A 22 8.36 1.45 8.42
CA LEU A 22 7.93 2.85 8.44
C LEU A 22 8.18 3.51 9.80
N THR A 23 8.07 2.74 10.89
CA THR A 23 8.49 3.19 12.23
C THR A 23 9.99 3.48 12.27
N ASP A 24 10.81 2.59 11.70
CA ASP A 24 12.27 2.76 11.61
C ASP A 24 12.65 3.99 10.78
N LYS A 25 11.87 4.29 9.72
CA LYS A 25 12.00 5.50 8.91
C LYS A 25 11.53 6.78 9.62
N GLY A 26 10.92 6.67 10.81
CA GLY A 26 10.48 7.82 11.61
C GLY A 26 9.17 8.47 11.13
N HIS A 27 8.30 7.72 10.44
CA HIS A 27 6.96 8.22 10.08
C HIS A 27 6.01 8.28 11.30
N ASP A 28 4.97 9.11 11.21
CA ASP A 28 3.95 9.20 12.26
C ASP A 28 3.13 7.91 12.38
N VAL A 29 2.69 7.58 13.60
CA VAL A 29 1.92 6.36 13.88
C VAL A 29 0.61 6.31 13.08
N SER A 30 0.00 7.47 12.81
CA SER A 30 -1.22 7.60 11.99
C SER A 30 -0.95 7.23 10.53
N ASP A 31 0.17 7.72 10.00
CA ASP A 31 0.66 7.42 8.65
C ASP A 31 1.05 5.95 8.51
N ILE A 32 1.76 5.42 9.50
CA ILE A 32 2.17 4.01 9.56
C ILE A 32 0.97 3.08 9.49
N SER A 33 -0.06 3.31 10.33
CA SER A 33 -1.28 2.50 10.32
C SER A 33 -1.97 2.54 8.96
N ARG A 34 -2.08 3.73 8.37
CA ARG A 34 -2.74 3.92 7.07
C ARG A 34 -1.97 3.23 5.94
N ALA A 35 -0.66 3.31 5.94
CA ALA A 35 0.20 2.70 4.93
C ALA A 35 0.23 1.17 5.05
N ALA A 36 0.22 0.65 6.28
CA ALA A 36 0.13 -0.79 6.53
C ALA A 36 -1.24 -1.37 6.14
N ASP A 37 -2.33 -0.65 6.42
CA ASP A 37 -3.70 -1.01 5.98
C ASP A 37 -3.78 -1.08 4.45
N PHE A 38 -3.31 -0.02 3.77
CA PHE A 38 -3.24 0.08 2.32
C PHE A 38 -2.39 -1.01 1.67
N ALA A 39 -1.29 -1.43 2.33
CA ALA A 39 -0.46 -2.50 1.83
C ALA A 39 -1.17 -3.87 1.86
N VAL A 40 -1.98 -4.13 2.89
CA VAL A 40 -2.79 -5.35 2.97
C VAL A 40 -3.91 -5.32 1.94
N GLU A 41 -4.58 -4.18 1.76
CA GLU A 41 -5.57 -4.01 0.69
C GLU A 41 -4.93 -4.22 -0.70
N THR A 42 -3.75 -3.65 -0.92
CA THR A 42 -2.97 -3.84 -2.15
C THR A 42 -2.67 -5.32 -2.34
N TYR A 43 -2.20 -6.02 -1.32
CA TYR A 43 -1.96 -7.46 -1.41
C TYR A 43 -3.23 -8.24 -1.81
N ARG A 44 -4.39 -7.91 -1.24
CA ARG A 44 -5.69 -8.54 -1.58
C ARG A 44 -6.13 -8.23 -3.01
N ASN A 45 -5.91 -7.00 -3.48
CA ASN A 45 -6.29 -6.59 -4.84
C ASN A 45 -5.32 -7.17 -5.90
N THR A 46 -4.04 -7.20 -5.56
CA THR A 46 -2.96 -7.69 -6.43
C THR A 46 -2.78 -9.21 -6.29
N ALA A 47 -3.71 -9.91 -5.62
CA ALA A 47 -3.68 -11.33 -5.27
C ALA A 47 -3.75 -12.28 -6.48
N SER A 48 -2.80 -12.16 -7.39
CA SER A 48 -2.28 -13.31 -8.11
C SER A 48 -0.80 -13.47 -7.75
N PHE A 49 -0.58 -14.18 -6.63
CA PHE A 49 0.68 -14.90 -6.36
C PHE A 49 0.85 -16.10 -7.33
N GLY A 50 0.12 -16.14 -8.46
CA GLY A 50 0.01 -17.27 -9.38
C GLY A 50 1.00 -17.28 -10.55
N GLY A 51 2.12 -16.57 -10.49
CA GLY A 51 3.08 -16.58 -11.59
C GLY A 51 4.51 -16.30 -11.16
N ALA A 52 5.31 -17.35 -10.94
CA ALA A 52 6.79 -17.42 -10.92
C ALA A 52 7.59 -16.36 -10.10
N LYS A 53 6.96 -15.39 -9.43
CA LYS A 53 7.57 -14.20 -8.82
C LYS A 53 7.03 -13.93 -7.42
N GLY A 54 6.77 -14.98 -6.64
CA GLY A 54 6.29 -14.86 -5.25
C GLY A 54 7.18 -14.02 -4.33
N GLY A 55 8.43 -13.76 -4.70
CA GLY A 55 9.34 -12.87 -3.95
C GLY A 55 9.05 -11.37 -4.08
N LYS A 56 8.31 -10.90 -5.09
CA LYS A 56 8.18 -9.44 -5.38
C LYS A 56 6.94 -8.77 -4.79
N CYS A 57 6.01 -9.52 -4.23
CA CYS A 57 4.74 -8.95 -3.76
C CYS A 57 4.92 -8.10 -2.49
N PHE A 58 5.78 -8.52 -1.56
CA PHE A 58 6.06 -7.73 -0.36
C PHE A 58 6.71 -6.38 -0.71
N GLU A 59 7.76 -6.41 -1.54
CA GLU A 59 8.44 -5.23 -2.06
C GLU A 59 7.47 -4.28 -2.80
N PHE A 60 6.56 -4.84 -3.59
CA PHE A 60 5.52 -4.06 -4.28
C PHE A 60 4.55 -3.40 -3.29
N CYS A 61 4.10 -4.13 -2.26
CA CYS A 61 3.22 -3.58 -1.22
C CYS A 61 3.93 -2.50 -0.40
N LEU A 62 5.21 -2.71 -0.08
CA LEU A 62 6.05 -1.73 0.63
C LEU A 62 6.26 -0.47 -0.21
N ALA A 63 6.65 -0.60 -1.49
CA ALA A 63 6.81 0.54 -2.39
C ALA A 63 5.50 1.33 -2.54
N LYS A 64 4.35 0.65 -2.54
CA LYS A 64 3.03 1.29 -2.58
C LYS A 64 2.67 1.99 -1.27
N ALA A 65 2.97 1.39 -0.14
CA ALA A 65 2.82 1.99 1.18
C ALA A 65 3.68 3.26 1.31
N GLU A 66 4.92 3.21 0.83
CA GLU A 66 5.81 4.38 0.79
C GLU A 66 5.32 5.45 -0.18
N GLN A 67 4.77 5.09 -1.36
CA GLN A 67 4.16 6.06 -2.27
C GLN A 67 2.97 6.80 -1.66
N LEU A 68 2.27 6.18 -0.70
CA LEU A 68 1.16 6.82 0.02
C LEU A 68 1.67 7.87 1.01
N LEU A 69 2.82 7.60 1.65
CA LEU A 69 3.42 8.45 2.70
C LEU A 69 4.41 9.47 2.17
N ALA A 70 5.08 9.18 1.06
CA ALA A 70 5.85 10.17 0.34
C ALA A 70 4.89 11.29 -0.05
N PRO A 71 5.20 12.57 0.27
CA PRO A 71 4.37 13.67 -0.18
C PRO A 71 4.33 13.57 -1.69
N VAL A 72 3.16 13.28 -2.23
CA VAL A 72 2.87 13.38 -3.65
C VAL A 72 3.08 14.85 -4.00
N LYS A 73 4.32 15.24 -4.28
CA LYS A 73 4.62 16.39 -5.12
C LYS A 73 3.99 16.04 -6.47
N LYS A 74 2.73 16.44 -6.61
CA LYS A 74 1.98 16.60 -7.86
C LYS A 74 1.68 15.32 -8.64
N GLN A 75 0.60 14.63 -8.26
CA GLN A 75 -0.30 14.01 -9.25
C GLN A 75 -1.77 14.32 -8.94
N ALA A 76 -2.05 15.54 -8.48
CA ALA A 76 -3.33 16.19 -8.74
C ALA A 76 -3.33 16.70 -10.20
N ALA A 77 -3.36 15.78 -11.17
CA ALA A 77 -3.60 16.10 -12.58
C ALA A 77 -4.38 14.97 -13.25
N LYS A 78 -5.38 14.42 -12.55
CA LYS A 78 -6.36 13.51 -13.15
C LYS A 78 -7.76 14.11 -13.03
N ASN A 79 -7.95 15.31 -13.58
CA ASN A 79 -9.29 15.78 -13.91
C ASN A 79 -9.30 16.78 -15.08
N LYS A 80 -9.15 16.28 -16.30
CA LYS A 80 -9.93 16.80 -17.43
C LYS A 80 -10.45 15.60 -18.21
N ARG A 81 -11.62 15.11 -17.78
CA ARG A 81 -12.55 14.41 -18.67
C ARG A 81 -12.66 15.27 -19.93
N LYS A 82 -12.14 14.79 -21.07
CA LYS A 82 -12.53 15.32 -22.38
C LYS A 82 -13.97 14.89 -22.60
N ALA A 83 -14.92 15.69 -22.10
CA ALA A 83 -16.21 15.80 -22.73
C ALA A 83 -15.99 16.64 -23.99
N LYS A 84 -15.90 15.98 -25.15
CA LYS A 84 -16.12 16.65 -26.43
C LYS A 84 -17.25 15.90 -27.13
N ALA A 85 -18.47 16.32 -26.81
CA ALA A 85 -19.63 16.16 -27.66
C ALA A 85 -20.08 17.58 -28.00
N ALA A 86 -19.70 18.03 -29.18
CA ALA A 86 -20.25 19.15 -29.93
C ALA A 86 -19.75 18.98 -31.37
#